data_AF-A0A0F9VMA9-F1
#
_entry.id   AF-A0A0F9VMA9-F1
#
_cell.length_a   1.000
_cell.length_b   1.000
_cell.length_c   1.000
_cell.angle_alpha   90.00
_cell.angle_beta   90.00
_cell.angle_gamma   90.00
#
_symmetry.space_group_name_H-M   'P 1'
#
loop_
_entity.id
_entity.type
_entity.pdbx_description
1 polymer ?
#
loop_
_entity_poly.entity_id
_entity_poly.type
_entity_poly.pdbx_seq_one_letter_code
_entity_poly.pdbx_strand_id
1 'polypeptide(L)'
;MNITGKQTALCLLFLTMATLWWGLFSAEPIQAQSTGSLETECVAVVSADSSIAPPTVTPQEFCKVLVALVGNEWTKAAKLQATILVVNDHDVRLAAAEAAIAALQAQSSATLQPQIDAISTKLANVANALQ
;
A
#
# COMPACT_ATOMS: atom_id res chain seq x y z
N MET A 1 -24.34 -34.14 -20.52
CA MET A 1 -23.26 -33.72 -19.61
C MET A 1 -23.60 -34.19 -18.21
N ASN A 2 -22.78 -35.08 -17.65
CA ASN A 2 -23.05 -35.75 -16.38
C ASN A 2 -22.92 -34.75 -15.22
N ILE A 3 -23.88 -34.75 -14.29
CA ILE A 3 -23.96 -33.81 -13.14
C ILE A 3 -22.65 -33.82 -12.32
N THR A 4 -22.01 -34.99 -12.27
CA THR A 4 -20.72 -35.24 -11.63
C THR A 4 -19.58 -34.36 -12.17
N GLY A 5 -19.53 -34.12 -13.50
CA GLY A 5 -18.47 -33.33 -14.12
C GLY A 5 -18.59 -31.82 -13.87
N LYS A 6 -19.82 -31.32 -13.69
CA LYS A 6 -20.06 -29.91 -13.32
C LYS A 6 -19.64 -29.64 -11.88
N GLN A 7 -19.87 -30.59 -10.97
CA GLN A 7 -19.49 -30.44 -9.56
C GLN A 7 -17.98 -30.48 -9.34
N THR A 8 -17.24 -31.31 -10.08
CA THR A 8 -15.77 -31.32 -10.02
C THR A 8 -15.16 -30.03 -10.59
N ALA A 9 -15.67 -29.52 -11.72
CA ALA A 9 -15.20 -28.25 -12.28
C ALA A 9 -15.45 -27.06 -11.33
N LEU A 10 -16.61 -27.04 -10.66
CA LEU A 10 -16.92 -26.03 -9.64
C LEU A 10 -16.02 -26.14 -8.40
N CYS A 11 -15.72 -27.37 -7.95
CA CYS A 11 -14.80 -27.59 -6.83
C CYS A 11 -13.36 -27.17 -7.18
N LEU A 12 -12.89 -27.45 -8.39
CA LEU A 12 -11.56 -27.05 -8.87
C LEU A 12 -11.44 -25.52 -9.02
N LEU A 13 -12.49 -24.86 -9.51
CA LEU A 13 -12.56 -23.39 -9.53
C LEU A 13 -12.54 -22.80 -8.12
N PHE A 14 -13.24 -23.44 -7.16
CA PHE A 14 -13.19 -23.01 -5.77
C PHE A 14 -11.83 -23.25 -5.11
N LEU A 15 -11.15 -24.36 -5.42
CA LEU A 15 -9.82 -24.66 -4.89
C LEU A 15 -8.74 -23.73 -5.45
N THR A 16 -8.80 -23.42 -6.75
CA THR A 16 -7.87 -22.48 -7.39
C THR A 16 -8.10 -21.06 -6.88
N MET A 17 -9.36 -20.64 -6.74
CA MET A 17 -9.69 -19.38 -6.07
C MET A 17 -9.22 -19.35 -4.62
N ALA A 18 -9.41 -20.42 -3.84
CA ALA A 18 -9.00 -20.48 -2.44
C ALA A 18 -7.48 -20.46 -2.25
N THR A 19 -6.71 -21.10 -3.15
CA THR A 19 -5.24 -21.07 -3.10
C THR A 19 -4.66 -19.74 -3.57
N LEU A 20 -5.26 -19.12 -4.60
CA LEU A 20 -4.95 -17.74 -5.00
C LEU A 20 -5.31 -16.74 -3.88
N TRP A 21 -6.41 -16.98 -3.17
CA TRP A 21 -6.85 -16.19 -2.02
C TRP A 21 -5.92 -16.35 -0.82
N TRP A 22 -5.40 -17.56 -0.56
CA TRP A 22 -4.41 -17.78 0.49
C TRP A 22 -3.10 -17.06 0.20
N GLY A 23 -2.71 -16.97 -1.08
CA GLY A 23 -1.66 -16.05 -1.53
C GLY A 23 -2.02 -14.59 -1.19
N LEU A 24 -3.20 -14.12 -1.57
CA LEU A 24 -3.60 -12.71 -1.35
C LEU A 24 -3.65 -12.25 0.13
N PHE A 25 -3.73 -13.16 1.10
CA PHE A 25 -3.93 -12.84 2.52
C PHE A 25 -2.76 -13.24 3.44
N SER A 26 -1.62 -13.67 2.90
CA SER A 26 -0.42 -13.84 3.73
C SER A 26 -0.01 -12.51 4.37
N ALA A 27 0.21 -12.51 5.68
CA ALA A 27 0.64 -11.34 6.46
C ALA A 27 2.09 -10.90 6.15
N GLU A 28 2.82 -11.69 5.36
CA GLU A 28 4.13 -11.33 4.84
C GLU A 28 3.97 -10.62 3.50
N PRO A 29 4.69 -9.50 3.25
CA PRO A 29 4.67 -8.85 1.95
C PRO A 29 5.12 -9.87 0.91
N ILE A 30 4.18 -10.36 0.11
CA ILE A 30 4.51 -11.20 -1.03
C ILE A 30 5.34 -10.31 -1.94
N GLN A 31 6.63 -10.61 -1.98
CA GLN A 31 7.51 -9.98 -2.94
C GLN A 31 6.91 -10.24 -4.31
N ALA A 32 6.74 -9.17 -5.09
CA ALA A 32 6.20 -9.27 -6.44
C ALA A 32 6.98 -10.35 -7.20
N GLN A 33 6.39 -11.53 -7.38
CA GLN A 33 7.01 -12.61 -8.14
C GLN A 33 7.05 -12.17 -9.60
N SER A 34 8.15 -12.50 -10.28
CA SER A 34 8.24 -12.24 -11.70
C SER A 34 7.14 -13.01 -12.44
N THR A 35 6.57 -12.40 -13.47
CA THR A 35 5.53 -13.02 -14.30
C THR A 35 5.99 -14.35 -14.90
N GLY A 36 7.28 -14.51 -15.20
CA GLY A 36 7.84 -15.78 -15.66
C GLY A 36 7.81 -16.91 -14.60
N SER A 37 7.97 -16.57 -13.31
CA SER A 37 7.83 -17.56 -12.22
C SER A 37 6.38 -18.01 -12.09
N LEU A 38 5.45 -17.05 -12.13
CA LEU A 38 4.01 -17.33 -12.06
C LEU A 38 3.52 -18.15 -13.27
N GLU A 39 4.05 -17.92 -14.46
CA GLU A 39 3.73 -18.72 -15.65
C GLU A 39 4.23 -20.15 -15.49
N THR A 40 5.43 -20.34 -14.96
CA THR A 40 6.02 -21.67 -14.73
C THR A 40 5.22 -22.46 -13.70
N GLU A 41 4.85 -21.84 -12.58
CA GLU A 41 4.03 -22.45 -11.54
C GLU A 41 2.61 -22.77 -12.05
N CYS A 42 2.00 -21.85 -12.80
CA CYS A 42 0.70 -22.09 -13.45
C CYS A 42 0.76 -23.28 -14.41
N VAL A 43 1.78 -23.34 -15.28
CA VAL A 43 1.91 -24.43 -16.26
C VAL A 43 2.09 -25.77 -15.55
N ALA A 44 2.86 -25.82 -14.45
CA ALA A 44 3.02 -27.04 -13.67
C ALA A 44 1.68 -27.56 -13.10
N VAL A 45 0.83 -26.65 -12.58
CA VAL A 45 -0.48 -26.99 -12.02
C VAL A 45 -1.47 -27.40 -13.12
N VAL A 46 -1.55 -26.63 -14.21
CA VAL A 46 -2.48 -26.88 -15.32
C VAL A 46 -2.09 -28.14 -16.10
N SER A 47 -0.80 -28.45 -16.18
CA SER A 47 -0.33 -29.68 -16.84
C SER A 47 -0.54 -30.94 -16.00
N ALA A 48 -0.69 -30.79 -14.68
CA ALA A 48 -0.99 -31.91 -13.78
C ALA A 48 -2.46 -32.37 -13.86
N ASP A 49 -3.35 -31.54 -14.41
CA ASP A 49 -4.77 -31.86 -14.56
C ASP A 49 -5.33 -31.31 -15.89
N SER A 50 -5.62 -32.23 -16.82
CA SER A 50 -6.14 -31.92 -18.16
C SER A 50 -7.54 -31.30 -18.17
N SER A 51 -8.21 -31.20 -17.02
CA SER A 51 -9.54 -30.57 -16.92
C SER A 51 -9.50 -29.05 -16.69
N ILE A 52 -8.32 -28.49 -16.42
CA ILE A 52 -8.16 -27.07 -16.06
C ILE A 52 -8.04 -26.18 -17.31
N ALA A 53 -7.31 -26.62 -18.34
CA ALA A 53 -7.21 -25.91 -19.60
C ALA A 53 -8.34 -26.33 -20.57
N PRO A 54 -8.89 -25.40 -21.38
CA PRO A 54 -9.75 -25.78 -22.48
C PRO A 54 -9.02 -26.74 -23.42
N PRO A 55 -9.70 -27.78 -23.96
CA PRO A 55 -9.06 -28.83 -24.76
C PRO A 55 -8.43 -28.33 -26.07
N THR A 56 -8.77 -27.11 -26.50
CA THR A 56 -8.23 -26.45 -27.69
C THR A 56 -7.06 -25.52 -27.41
N VAL A 57 -6.65 -25.36 -26.15
CA VAL A 57 -5.62 -24.41 -25.73
C VAL A 57 -4.55 -25.17 -24.96
N THR A 58 -3.29 -24.91 -25.29
CA THR A 58 -2.20 -25.55 -24.54
C THR A 58 -2.15 -24.97 -23.10
N PRO A 59 -1.73 -25.76 -22.09
CA PRO A 59 -1.50 -25.25 -20.74
C PRO A 59 -0.63 -23.98 -20.72
N GLN A 60 0.34 -23.90 -21.64
CA GLN A 60 1.21 -22.75 -21.82
C GLN A 60 0.44 -21.49 -22.25
N GLU A 61 -0.41 -21.59 -23.29
CA GLU A 61 -1.21 -20.46 -23.78
C GLU A 61 -2.23 -19.99 -22.75
N PHE A 62 -2.87 -20.94 -22.06
CA PHE A 62 -3.81 -20.64 -20.99
C PHE A 62 -3.13 -19.87 -19.86
N CYS A 63 -1.97 -20.34 -19.38
CA CYS A 63 -1.23 -19.70 -18.30
C CYS A 63 -0.63 -18.35 -18.69
N LYS A 64 -0.21 -18.15 -19.95
CA LYS A 64 0.22 -16.83 -20.43
C LYS A 64 -0.89 -15.79 -20.30
N VAL A 65 -2.11 -16.14 -20.70
CA VAL A 65 -3.26 -15.23 -20.60
C VAL A 65 -3.61 -14.96 -19.14
N LEU A 66 -3.63 -16.02 -18.30
CA LEU A 66 -3.95 -15.91 -16.88
C LEU A 66 -2.94 -15.05 -16.13
N VAL A 67 -1.64 -15.24 -16.36
CA VAL A 67 -0.56 -14.46 -15.76
C VAL A 67 -0.51 -13.04 -16.31
N ALA A 68 -0.80 -12.83 -17.60
CA ALA A 68 -0.91 -11.47 -18.14
C ALA A 68 -2.05 -10.69 -17.48
N LEU A 69 -3.19 -11.35 -17.23
CA LEU A 69 -4.35 -10.72 -16.60
C LEU A 69 -4.11 -10.46 -15.12
N VAL A 70 -3.64 -11.48 -14.40
CA VAL A 70 -3.52 -11.47 -12.93
C VAL A 70 -2.21 -10.80 -12.50
N GLY A 71 -1.10 -11.07 -13.17
CA GLY A 71 0.22 -10.49 -12.86
C GLY A 71 0.29 -8.97 -13.05
N ASN A 72 -0.48 -8.41 -13.99
CA ASN A 72 -0.62 -6.95 -14.12
C ASN A 72 -1.29 -6.34 -12.89
N GLU A 73 -2.38 -6.95 -12.39
CA GLU A 73 -3.08 -6.48 -11.20
C GLU A 73 -2.25 -6.69 -9.93
N TRP A 74 -1.49 -7.79 -9.82
CA TRP A 74 -0.53 -7.98 -8.73
C TRP A 74 0.57 -6.91 -8.72
N THR A 75 1.13 -6.57 -9.88
CA THR A 75 2.16 -5.54 -9.97
C THR A 75 1.60 -4.17 -9.56
N LYS A 76 0.36 -3.87 -9.93
CA LYS A 76 -0.34 -2.65 -9.50
C LYS A 76 -0.59 -2.65 -7.99
N ALA A 77 -1.05 -3.76 -7.43
CA ALA A 77 -1.29 -3.90 -5.99
C ALA A 77 0.00 -3.73 -5.19
N ALA A 78 1.11 -4.34 -5.61
CA ALA A 78 2.41 -4.18 -4.97
C ALA A 78 2.93 -2.73 -5.03
N LYS A 79 2.79 -2.06 -6.18
CA LYS A 79 3.13 -0.63 -6.31
C LYS A 79 2.25 0.25 -5.43
N LEU A 80 0.96 -0.03 -5.35
CA LEU A 80 0.02 0.70 -4.49
C LEU A 80 0.39 0.52 -3.01
N GLN A 81 0.68 -0.70 -2.56
CA GLN A 81 1.10 -0.98 -1.19
C GLN A 81 2.40 -0.26 -0.83
N ALA A 82 3.40 -0.30 -1.72
CA ALA A 82 4.65 0.45 -1.53
C ALA A 82 4.40 1.97 -1.45
N THR A 83 3.48 2.49 -2.26
CA THR A 83 3.11 3.91 -2.27
C THR A 83 2.41 4.31 -0.97
N ILE A 84 1.46 3.51 -0.49
CA ILE A 84 0.77 3.73 0.79
C ILE A 84 1.77 3.75 1.95
N LEU A 85 2.75 2.86 1.95
CA LEU A 85 3.77 2.82 3.01
C LEU A 85 4.61 4.12 3.03
N VAL A 86 5.00 4.63 1.86
CA VAL A 86 5.75 5.89 1.74
C VAL A 86 4.90 7.10 2.15
N VAL A 87 3.62 7.14 1.75
CA VAL A 87 2.71 8.22 2.15
C VAL A 87 2.53 8.25 3.66
N ASN A 88 2.35 7.10 4.29
CA ASN A 88 2.19 7.01 5.75
C ASN A 88 3.46 7.48 6.50
N ASP A 89 4.65 7.17 5.99
CA ASP A 89 5.91 7.71 6.55
C ASP A 89 5.97 9.24 6.42
N HIS A 90 5.58 9.79 5.27
CA HIS A 90 5.53 11.24 5.06
C HIS A 90 4.53 11.92 5.98
N ASP A 91 3.36 11.34 6.24
CA ASP A 91 2.36 11.90 7.16
C ASP A 91 2.90 11.97 8.60
N VAL A 92 3.60 10.93 9.06
CA VAL A 92 4.25 10.93 10.38
C VAL A 92 5.33 12.01 10.45
N ARG A 93 6.15 12.15 9.41
CA ARG A 93 7.19 13.20 9.35
C ARG A 93 6.61 14.61 9.28
N LEU A 94 5.48 14.78 8.60
CA LEU A 94 4.76 16.05 8.53
C LEU A 94 4.22 16.44 9.91
N ALA A 95 3.54 15.52 10.60
CA ALA A 95 3.03 15.77 11.95
C ALA A 95 4.15 16.13 12.94
N ALA A 96 5.31 15.47 12.84
CA ALA A 96 6.48 15.81 13.65
C ALA A 96 7.04 17.21 13.34
N ALA A 97 7.07 17.60 12.05
CA ALA A 97 7.51 18.92 11.63
C ALA A 97 6.55 20.02 12.11
N GLU A 98 5.23 19.80 12.02
CA GLU A 98 4.21 20.73 12.52
C GLU A 98 4.34 20.93 14.04
N ALA A 99 4.55 19.86 14.80
CA ALA A 99 4.79 19.94 16.23
C ALA A 99 6.07 20.73 16.57
N ALA A 100 7.16 20.54 15.81
CA ALA A 100 8.40 21.29 15.99
C ALA A 100 8.22 22.79 15.68
N ILE A 101 7.47 23.13 14.63
CA ILE A 101 7.15 24.53 14.29
C ILE A 101 6.32 25.17 15.42
N ALA A 102 5.30 24.48 15.93
CA ALA A 102 4.48 24.98 17.03
C ALA A 102 5.33 25.23 18.30
N ALA A 103 6.26 24.33 18.62
CA ALA A 103 7.18 24.51 19.75
C ALA A 103 8.11 25.73 19.57
N LEU A 104 8.67 25.92 18.36
CA LEU A 104 9.51 27.07 18.04
C LEU A 104 8.74 28.40 18.12
N GLN A 105 7.49 28.43 17.63
CA GLN A 105 6.63 29.61 17.74
C GLN A 105 6.31 29.94 19.20
N ALA A 106 5.99 28.93 20.02
CA ALA A 106 5.74 29.12 21.45
C ALA A 106 7.00 29.67 22.17
N GLN A 107 8.18 29.12 21.86
CA GLN A 107 9.44 29.58 22.44
C GLN A 107 9.78 31.02 22.04
N SER A 108 9.56 31.38 20.77
CA SER A 108 9.77 32.73 20.28
C SER A 108 8.87 33.74 21.02
N SER A 109 7.57 33.44 21.12
CA SER A 109 6.61 34.26 21.86
C SER A 109 6.98 34.41 23.34
N ALA A 110 7.36 33.31 24.00
CA ALA A 110 7.77 33.34 25.41
C ALA A 110 9.03 34.18 25.65
N THR A 111 9.92 34.27 24.66
CA THR A 111 11.17 35.04 24.75
C THR A 111 10.95 36.52 24.41
N LEU A 112 10.09 36.81 23.42
CA LEU A 112 9.87 38.17 22.92
C LEU A 112 8.85 38.95 23.75
N GLN A 113 7.81 38.29 24.30
CA GLN A 113 6.75 38.97 25.05
C GLN A 113 7.28 39.76 26.27
N PRO A 114 8.18 39.21 27.11
CA PRO A 114 8.75 39.98 28.23
C PRO A 114 9.55 41.21 27.77
N GLN A 115 10.21 41.13 26.60
CA GLN A 115 10.95 42.26 26.05
C GLN A 115 10.00 43.34 25.53
N ILE A 116 8.92 42.94 24.87
CA ILE A 116 7.85 43.85 24.42
C ILE A 116 7.23 44.56 25.63
N ASP A 117 6.91 43.82 26.69
CA ASP A 117 6.31 44.37 27.91
C ASP A 117 7.27 45.35 28.62
N ALA A 118 8.57 45.03 28.66
CA ALA A 118 9.60 45.91 29.21
C ALA A 118 9.75 47.21 28.38
N ILE A 119 9.72 47.13 27.06
CA ILE A 119 9.77 48.31 26.17
C ILE A 119 8.52 49.17 26.38
N SER A 120 7.33 48.54 26.39
CA SER A 120 6.05 49.22 26.62
C SER A 120 6.06 50.00 27.94
N THR A 121 6.54 49.36 29.01
CA THR A 121 6.68 49.98 30.34
C THR A 121 7.64 51.17 30.31
N LYS A 122 8.80 51.04 29.66
CA LYS A 122 9.75 52.15 29.51
C LYS A 122 9.13 53.31 28.73
N LEU A 123 8.38 53.01 27.68
CA LEU A 123 7.73 54.04 26.84
C LEU A 123 6.66 54.80 27.63
N ALA A 124 5.84 54.10 28.42
CA ALA A 124 4.86 54.72 29.31
C ALA A 124 5.51 55.62 30.37
N ASN A 125 6.63 55.19 30.96
CA ASN A 125 7.36 55.99 31.93
C ASN A 125 7.97 57.26 31.32
N VAL A 126 8.51 57.16 30.10
CA VAL A 126 9.01 58.33 29.35
C VAL A 126 7.87 59.29 29.02
N ALA A 127 6.72 58.77 28.59
CA ALA A 127 5.54 59.59 28.31
C ALA A 127 5.05 60.34 29.55
N ASN A 128 5.02 59.70 30.72
CA ASN A 128 4.66 60.35 31.99
C ASN A 128 5.69 61.39 32.45
N ALA A 129 6.98 61.17 32.18
CA ALA A 129 8.04 62.11 32.56
C ALA A 129 8.08 63.38 31.68
N LEU A 130 7.39 63.36 30.53
CA LEU A 130 7.27 64.47 29.58
C LEU A 130 6.00 65.32 29.80
N GLN A 131 5.10 64.90 30.70
CA GLN A 131 3.92 65.67 31.13
C GLN A 131 4.27 66.61 32.28
#